data_AF-A0AA38HI10-F1
#
_entry.id   AF-A0AA38HI10-F1
#
_cell.length_a   1.000
_cell.length_b   1.000
_cell.length_c   1.000
_cell.angle_alpha   90.00
_cell.angle_beta   90.00
_cell.angle_gamma   90.00
#
_symmetry.space_group_name_H-M   'P 1'
#
loop_
_entity.id
_entity.type
_entity.pdbx_description
1 polymer ?
#
loop_
_entity_poly.entity_id
_entity_poly.type
_entity_poly.pdbx_seq_one_letter_code
_entity_poly.pdbx_strand_id
1 'polypeptide(L)'
;GGLDLGKLEGLVYHSSNKEDPYITAGDTISADEREDNLIKPTDNLILVGFTDEELSTIEIYVYEEDVSNAYVHHDILVSAVPLCLEPIGHNPLNSSSTGNLVAVGTMKPEIEIWDIDVVDSIEPAFILGGSPEDQLILSGTL
;
A
#
# COMPACT_ATOMS: atom_id res chain seq x y z
N GLY A 1 -41.97 18.40 1.60
CA GLY A 1 -41.23 17.45 0.76
C GLY A 1 -40.53 16.50 1.70
N GLY A 2 -41.04 15.27 1.79
CA GLY A 2 -40.45 14.24 2.65
C GLY A 2 -39.18 13.70 2.00
N LEU A 3 -38.16 13.53 2.83
CA LEU A 3 -36.86 12.99 2.44
C LEU A 3 -37.04 11.48 2.24
N ASP A 4 -36.70 10.97 1.06
CA ASP A 4 -36.83 9.56 0.72
C ASP A 4 -35.73 8.76 1.43
N LEU A 5 -36.12 8.07 2.51
CA LEU A 5 -35.24 7.31 3.41
C LEU A 5 -34.73 5.99 2.78
N GLY A 6 -35.21 5.61 1.59
CA GLY A 6 -34.80 4.38 0.91
C GLY A 6 -33.39 4.41 0.29
N LYS A 7 -32.71 5.57 0.27
CA LYS A 7 -31.39 5.73 -0.37
C LYS A 7 -30.19 5.65 0.59
N LEU A 8 -30.43 5.53 1.89
CA LEU A 8 -29.38 5.46 2.92
C LEU A 8 -29.00 4.03 3.32
N GLU A 9 -29.81 3.02 2.95
CA GLU A 9 -29.54 1.60 3.29
C GLU A 9 -28.33 1.01 2.54
N GLY A 10 -27.85 1.65 1.46
CA GLY A 10 -26.66 1.20 0.71
C GLY A 10 -25.32 1.75 1.20
N LEU A 11 -25.30 2.52 2.29
CA LEU A 11 -24.09 3.14 2.85
C LEU A 11 -23.67 2.52 4.21
N VAL A 12 -24.27 1.38 4.56
CA VAL A 12 -23.96 0.69 5.82
C VAL A 12 -22.56 0.11 5.75
N TYR A 13 -21.68 0.58 6.64
CA TYR A 13 -20.36 0.01 6.84
C TYR A 13 -20.48 -1.36 7.50
N HIS A 14 -20.25 -2.44 6.75
CA HIS A 14 -20.23 -3.79 7.28
C HIS A 14 -18.84 -4.11 7.82
N SER A 15 -18.76 -4.54 9.08
CA SER A 15 -17.48 -4.85 9.75
C SER A 15 -16.81 -6.13 9.22
N SER A 16 -17.50 -6.89 8.36
CA SER A 16 -16.98 -8.08 7.71
C SER A 16 -17.49 -8.17 6.27
N ASN A 17 -16.59 -8.50 5.34
CA ASN A 17 -16.91 -8.71 3.92
C ASN A 17 -18.00 -9.77 3.68
N LYS A 18 -18.33 -10.60 4.69
CA LYS A 18 -19.40 -11.60 4.62
C LYS A 18 -20.81 -11.03 4.78
N GLU A 19 -20.94 -9.82 5.33
CA GLU A 19 -22.24 -9.22 5.65
C GLU A 19 -22.67 -8.15 4.65
N ASP A 20 -21.81 -7.81 3.68
CA ASP A 20 -22.11 -6.83 2.65
C ASP A 20 -22.80 -7.49 1.43
N PRO A 21 -24.08 -7.18 1.14
CA PRO A 21 -24.83 -7.75 0.01
C PRO A 21 -24.26 -7.38 -1.37
N TYR A 22 -23.41 -6.37 -1.44
CA TYR A 22 -22.78 -5.88 -2.68
C TYR A 22 -21.35 -6.40 -2.85
N ILE A 23 -20.73 -6.99 -1.82
CA ILE A 23 -19.46 -7.71 -1.98
C ILE A 23 -19.75 -9.09 -2.57
N THR A 24 -19.76 -9.15 -3.91
CA THR A 24 -19.87 -10.39 -4.68
C THR A 24 -18.52 -11.09 -4.90
N ALA A 25 -17.46 -10.63 -4.20
CA ALA A 25 -16.06 -11.03 -4.45
C ALA A 25 -15.44 -11.87 -3.31
N GLY A 26 -16.19 -12.18 -2.24
CA GLY A 26 -15.64 -12.84 -1.05
C GLY A 26 -15.19 -14.29 -1.24
N ASP A 27 -15.75 -15.01 -2.22
CA ASP A 27 -15.55 -16.45 -2.42
C ASP A 27 -15.06 -16.84 -3.84
N THR A 28 -14.72 -15.88 -4.70
CA THR A 28 -14.35 -16.15 -6.11
C THR A 28 -12.85 -16.15 -6.39
N ILE A 29 -12.02 -15.60 -5.50
CA ILE A 29 -10.56 -15.69 -5.63
C ILE A 29 -10.16 -17.09 -5.15
N SER A 30 -9.52 -17.86 -6.03
CA SER A 30 -9.09 -19.22 -5.69
C SER A 30 -8.03 -19.19 -4.57
N ALA A 31 -7.82 -20.30 -3.86
CA ALA A 31 -6.74 -20.38 -2.88
C ALA A 31 -5.37 -20.13 -3.54
N ASP A 32 -5.22 -20.59 -4.78
CA ASP A 32 -4.01 -20.45 -5.59
C ASP A 32 -3.72 -18.97 -5.91
N GLU A 33 -4.74 -18.21 -6.34
CA GLU A 33 -4.60 -16.76 -6.58
C GLU A 33 -4.24 -15.96 -5.32
N ARG A 34 -4.68 -16.42 -4.14
CA ARG A 34 -4.26 -15.78 -2.88
C ARG A 34 -2.81 -16.05 -2.54
N GLU A 35 -2.28 -17.21 -2.93
CA GLU A 35 -0.88 -17.56 -2.65
C GLU A 35 0.08 -16.76 -3.54
N ASP A 36 -0.29 -16.53 -4.80
CA ASP A 36 0.52 -15.77 -5.76
C ASP A 36 0.65 -14.28 -5.41
N ASN A 37 -0.26 -13.75 -4.58
CA ASN A 37 -0.24 -12.36 -4.11
C ASN A 37 0.50 -12.17 -2.77
N LEU A 38 1.06 -13.24 -2.21
CA LEU A 38 1.76 -13.18 -0.93
C LEU A 38 3.27 -13.23 -1.15
N ILE A 39 3.95 -12.18 -0.71
CA ILE A 39 5.40 -12.16 -0.57
C ILE A 39 5.80 -13.13 0.55
N LYS A 40 6.66 -14.10 0.22
CA LYS A 40 7.14 -15.10 1.16
C LYS A 40 8.42 -14.59 1.84
N PRO A 41 8.68 -14.95 3.12
CA PRO A 41 9.92 -14.58 3.80
C PRO A 41 11.21 -15.10 3.15
N THR A 42 11.08 -16.07 2.24
CA THR A 42 12.19 -16.66 1.48
C THR A 42 12.44 -15.98 0.13
N ASP A 43 11.57 -15.06 -0.29
CA ASP A 43 11.68 -14.42 -1.60
C ASP A 43 12.81 -13.40 -1.61
N ASN A 44 13.56 -13.38 -2.72
CA ASN A 44 14.56 -12.35 -2.95
C ASN A 44 13.87 -11.17 -3.64
N LEU A 45 13.75 -10.06 -2.92
CA LEU A 45 13.06 -8.87 -3.41
C LEU A 45 14.04 -7.86 -4.01
N ILE A 46 13.62 -7.21 -5.09
CA ILE A 46 14.29 -6.06 -5.69
C ILE A 46 13.27 -4.93 -5.76
N LEU A 47 13.59 -3.78 -5.18
CA LEU A 47 12.75 -2.59 -5.23
C LEU A 47 13.31 -1.62 -6.26
N VAL A 48 12.44 -1.13 -7.16
CA VAL A 48 12.83 -0.19 -8.21
C VAL A 48 11.90 1.01 -8.17
N GLY A 49 12.48 2.20 -8.00
CA GLY A 49 11.75 3.44 -8.20
C GLY A 49 11.66 3.74 -9.70
N PHE A 50 10.46 3.90 -10.22
CA PHE A 50 10.19 4.18 -11.62
C PHE A 50 9.34 5.45 -11.77
N THR A 51 9.53 6.17 -12.87
CA THR A 51 8.71 7.34 -13.20
C THR A 51 8.55 7.41 -14.70
N ASP A 52 7.30 7.46 -15.15
CA ASP A 52 6.93 7.70 -16.55
C ASP A 52 6.03 8.93 -16.62
N GLU A 53 6.51 9.97 -17.33
CA GLU A 53 5.88 11.30 -17.41
C GLU A 53 5.49 11.88 -16.05
N GLU A 54 4.22 11.72 -15.65
CA GLU A 54 3.64 12.24 -14.40
C GLU A 54 3.24 11.13 -13.41
N LEU A 55 3.50 9.85 -13.74
CA LEU A 55 3.23 8.71 -12.90
C LEU A 55 4.53 8.20 -12.26
N SER A 56 4.61 8.25 -10.94
CA SER A 56 5.73 7.75 -10.17
C SER A 56 5.31 6.48 -9.43
N THR A 57 6.09 5.41 -9.56
CA THR A 57 5.81 4.11 -8.95
C THR A 57 7.03 3.54 -8.24
N ILE A 58 6.77 2.60 -7.35
CA ILE A 58 7.76 1.63 -6.87
C ILE A 58 7.33 0.28 -7.38
N GLU A 59 8.18 -0.37 -8.15
CA GLU A 59 7.96 -1.73 -8.63
C GLU A 59 8.65 -2.72 -7.68
N ILE A 60 7.89 -3.71 -7.21
CA ILE A 60 8.36 -4.78 -6.35
C ILE A 60 8.60 -6.01 -7.23
N TYR A 61 9.87 -6.35 -7.42
CA TYR A 61 10.27 -7.54 -8.17
C TYR A 61 10.58 -8.69 -7.22
N VAL A 62 10.16 -9.89 -7.61
CA VAL A 62 10.60 -11.15 -7.00
C VAL A 62 11.61 -11.80 -7.92
N TYR A 63 12.76 -12.20 -7.37
CA TYR A 63 13.82 -12.91 -8.07
C TYR A 63 13.94 -14.37 -7.61
N GLU A 64 13.76 -15.29 -8.55
CA GLU A 64 13.87 -16.73 -8.36
C GLU A 64 15.24 -17.21 -8.87
N GLU A 65 16.16 -17.51 -7.95
CA GLU A 65 17.54 -17.90 -8.29
C GLU A 65 17.59 -19.22 -9.09
N ASP A 66 16.77 -20.20 -8.71
CA ASP A 66 16.76 -21.56 -9.30
C ASP A 66 16.50 -21.56 -10.81
N VAL A 67 15.66 -20.65 -11.28
CA VAL A 67 15.29 -20.50 -12.70
C VAL A 67 15.84 -19.22 -13.33
N SER A 68 16.62 -18.44 -12.57
CA SER A 68 17.18 -17.14 -12.99
C SER A 68 16.12 -16.20 -13.59
N ASN A 69 14.96 -16.13 -12.94
CA ASN A 69 13.80 -15.38 -13.38
C ASN A 69 13.53 -14.21 -12.44
N ALA A 70 13.15 -13.06 -12.99
CA ALA A 70 12.68 -11.91 -12.22
C ALA A 70 11.36 -11.42 -12.82
N TYR A 71 10.36 -11.21 -11.98
CA TYR A 71 9.04 -10.73 -12.40
C TYR A 71 8.55 -9.65 -11.44
N VAL A 72 7.73 -8.73 -11.95
CA VAL A 72 7.04 -7.73 -11.13
C VAL A 72 5.90 -8.43 -10.40
N HIS A 73 5.93 -8.42 -9.08
CA HIS A 73 4.82 -8.91 -8.27
C HIS A 73 3.68 -7.90 -8.26
N HIS A 74 3.99 -6.63 -7.98
CA HIS A 74 3.07 -5.51 -8.06
C HIS A 74 3.86 -4.20 -8.07
N ASP A 75 3.16 -3.10 -8.30
CA ASP A 75 3.68 -1.74 -8.17
C ASP A 75 2.81 -0.91 -7.23
N ILE A 76 3.40 0.14 -6.68
CA ILE A 76 2.74 1.09 -5.78
C ILE A 76 2.93 2.49 -6.35
N LEU A 77 1.84 3.24 -6.51
CA LEU A 77 1.89 4.64 -6.91
C LEU A 77 2.36 5.51 -5.75
N VAL A 78 3.40 6.30 -5.98
CA VAL A 78 3.95 7.24 -4.99
C VAL A 78 3.67 8.68 -5.37
N SER A 79 3.71 9.57 -4.39
CA SER A 79 3.19 10.93 -4.56
C SER A 79 4.10 11.87 -5.37
N ALA A 80 5.34 11.46 -5.62
CA ALA A 80 6.34 12.16 -6.42
C ALA A 80 7.48 11.22 -6.82
N VAL A 81 8.37 11.69 -7.70
CA VAL A 81 9.51 10.92 -8.23
C VAL A 81 10.37 10.35 -7.08
N PRO A 82 10.50 9.00 -6.98
CA PRO A 82 11.31 8.37 -5.95
C PRO A 82 12.79 8.60 -6.22
N LEU A 83 13.53 9.02 -5.19
CA LEU A 83 14.96 9.30 -5.24
C LEU A 83 15.77 8.25 -4.49
N CYS A 84 15.21 7.71 -3.40
CA CYS A 84 15.81 6.63 -2.64
C CYS A 84 14.73 5.72 -2.04
N LEU A 85 15.08 4.44 -1.92
CA LEU A 85 14.25 3.39 -1.31
C LEU A 85 15.11 2.69 -0.27
N GLU A 86 14.59 2.52 0.94
CA GLU A 86 15.28 1.82 2.04
C GLU A 86 14.31 0.84 2.72
N PRO A 87 14.53 -0.48 2.60
CA PRO A 87 13.75 -1.48 3.32
C PRO A 87 13.96 -1.36 4.83
N ILE A 88 12.86 -1.37 5.59
CA ILE A 88 12.86 -1.25 7.05
C ILE A 88 12.59 -2.63 7.64
N GLY A 89 13.66 -3.31 8.08
CA GLY A 89 13.55 -4.66 8.67
C GLY A 89 12.95 -4.72 10.08
N HIS A 90 12.35 -3.64 10.58
CA HIS A 90 11.79 -3.58 11.93
C HIS A 90 10.48 -2.79 11.95
N ASN A 91 9.42 -3.39 12.49
CA ASN A 91 8.16 -2.68 12.70
C ASN A 91 8.25 -1.78 13.96
N PRO A 92 8.19 -0.45 13.82
CA PRO A 92 8.30 0.47 14.95
C PRO A 92 7.10 0.42 15.91
N LEU A 93 5.96 -0.12 15.48
CA LEU A 93 4.74 -0.23 16.29
C LEU A 93 4.66 -1.53 17.09
N ASN A 94 5.33 -2.59 16.63
CA ASN A 94 5.33 -3.88 17.31
C ASN A 94 6.67 -4.59 17.09
N SER A 95 7.52 -4.55 18.12
CA SER A 95 8.83 -5.22 18.11
C SER A 95 8.76 -6.75 17.93
N SER A 96 7.55 -7.33 17.98
CA SER A 96 7.29 -8.77 17.86
C SER A 96 6.85 -9.17 16.45
N SER A 97 6.55 -8.22 15.56
CA SER A 97 6.25 -8.51 14.15
C SER A 97 7.28 -7.85 13.23
N THR A 98 7.75 -8.61 12.25
CA THR A 98 8.50 -8.07 11.11
C THR A 98 7.46 -7.73 10.05
N GLY A 99 7.33 -6.45 9.70
CA GLY A 99 6.54 -6.01 8.55
C GLY A 99 7.46 -5.71 7.39
N ASN A 100 7.00 -5.92 6.16
CA ASN A 100 7.75 -5.53 4.97
C ASN A 100 7.47 -4.06 4.67
N LEU A 101 8.18 -3.18 5.39
CA LEU A 101 8.05 -1.74 5.21
C LEU A 101 9.20 -1.21 4.35
N VAL A 102 8.94 -0.19 3.55
CA VAL A 102 9.96 0.57 2.82
C VAL A 102 9.81 2.05 3.09
N ALA A 103 10.93 2.72 3.40
CA ALA A 103 11.01 4.16 3.40
C ALA A 103 11.32 4.67 1.99
N VAL A 104 10.52 5.63 1.53
CA VAL A 104 10.60 6.22 0.21
C VAL A 104 10.88 7.69 0.37
N GLY A 105 12.07 8.11 -0.08
CA GLY A 105 12.39 9.51 -0.25
C GLY A 105 12.02 9.94 -1.65
N THR A 106 11.16 10.95 -1.78
CA THR A 106 10.77 11.51 -3.08
C THR A 106 11.37 12.91 -3.27
N MET A 107 10.99 13.62 -4.33
CA MET A 107 11.31 15.05 -4.49
C MET A 107 10.62 15.97 -3.47
N LYS A 108 9.69 15.45 -2.65
CA LYS A 108 9.01 16.18 -1.58
C LYS A 108 9.81 16.17 -0.27
N PRO A 109 9.53 17.08 0.68
CA PRO A 109 10.26 17.16 1.95
C PRO A 109 9.87 16.07 2.96
N GLU A 110 8.77 15.34 2.75
CA GLU A 110 8.41 14.18 3.57
C GLU A 110 9.10 12.88 3.14
N ILE A 111 9.18 11.95 4.09
CA ILE A 111 9.51 10.55 3.83
C ILE A 111 8.23 9.75 3.96
N GLU A 112 7.90 8.97 2.93
CA GLU A 112 6.74 8.09 2.93
C GLU A 112 7.16 6.68 3.35
N ILE A 113 6.41 6.06 4.25
CA ILE A 113 6.61 4.68 4.68
C ILE A 113 5.49 3.84 4.08
N TRP A 114 5.84 2.91 3.20
CA TRP A 114 4.91 2.05 2.52
C TRP A 114 5.03 0.61 3.03
N ASP A 115 3.89 -0.07 3.13
CA ASP A 115 3.84 -1.51 3.39
C ASP A 115 3.75 -2.24 2.06
N ILE A 116 4.82 -2.97 1.70
CA ILE A 116 4.90 -3.67 0.40
C ILE A 116 4.16 -5.01 0.41
N ASP A 117 3.60 -5.45 1.55
CA ASP A 117 2.69 -6.60 1.58
C ASP A 117 1.27 -6.21 1.11
N VAL A 118 0.99 -4.91 0.98
CA VAL A 118 -0.32 -4.37 0.61
C VAL A 118 -0.34 -4.01 -0.88
N VAL A 119 -1.00 -4.85 -1.67
CA VAL A 119 -1.27 -4.59 -3.09
C VAL A 119 -2.31 -3.47 -3.25
N ASP A 120 -2.15 -2.64 -4.28
CA ASP A 120 -3.05 -1.51 -4.62
C ASP A 120 -3.21 -0.47 -3.49
N SER A 121 -2.18 -0.26 -2.66
CA SER A 121 -2.23 0.79 -1.64
C SER A 121 -2.31 2.18 -2.29
N ILE A 122 -3.28 2.98 -1.84
CA ILE A 122 -3.51 4.35 -2.32
C ILE A 122 -2.80 5.42 -1.47
N GLU A 123 -2.41 5.07 -0.25
CA GLU A 123 -1.79 5.98 0.72
C GLU A 123 -0.67 5.28 1.50
N PRO A 124 0.39 6.01 1.91
CA PRO A 124 1.45 5.44 2.71
C PRO A 124 0.95 5.09 4.12
N ALA A 125 1.52 4.04 4.71
CA ALA A 125 1.24 3.65 6.08
C ALA A 125 1.62 4.75 7.09
N PHE A 126 2.72 5.47 6.81
CA PHE A 126 3.15 6.63 7.60
C PHE A 126 3.79 7.69 6.72
N ILE A 127 3.66 8.94 7.13
CA ILE A 127 4.38 10.08 6.54
C ILE A 127 5.22 10.72 7.65
N LEU A 128 6.52 10.83 7.43
CA LEU A 128 7.45 11.43 8.37
C LEU A 128 7.94 12.79 7.85
N GLY A 129 7.86 13.82 8.69
CA GLY A 129 8.32 15.16 8.33
C GLY A 129 7.25 15.97 7.60
N GLY A 130 7.60 16.54 6.45
CA GLY A 130 6.74 17.43 5.68
C GLY A 130 6.99 18.92 5.96
N SER A 131 6.39 19.76 5.13
CA SER A 131 6.51 21.20 5.25
C SER A 131 5.68 21.74 6.44
N PRO A 132 6.03 22.89 7.02
CA PRO A 132 5.22 23.51 8.08
C PRO A 132 3.78 23.84 7.62
N GLU A 133 3.60 24.09 6.32
CA GLU A 133 2.30 24.37 5.71
C GLU A 133 1.41 23.11 5.66
N ASP A 134 1.97 21.93 5.42
CA ASP A 134 1.24 20.66 5.49
C ASP A 134 0.87 20.29 6.95
N GLN A 135 1.73 20.62 7.91
CA GLN A 135 1.46 20.40 9.34
C GLN A 135 0.36 21.31 9.90
N LEU A 136 0.19 22.52 9.34
CA LEU A 136 -0.86 23.45 9.75
C LEU A 136 -2.27 22.95 9.41
N ILE A 137 -2.43 22.22 8.30
CA ILE A 137 -3.72 21.65 7.86
C ILE A 137 -4.19 20.57 8.84
N LEU A 138 -3.27 19.79 9.40
CA LEU A 138 -3.57 18.74 10.38
C LEU A 138 -3.90 19.31 11.78
N SER A 139 -3.30 20.44 12.18
CA SER A 139 -3.59 21.06 13.50
C SER A 139 -4.88 21.89 13.53
N GLY A 140 -5.45 22.21 12.37
CA GLY A 140 -6.64 23.08 12.23
C GLY A 140 -7.99 22.41 12.45
N THR A 141 -8.03 21.10 12.76
CA THR A 141 -9.27 20.37 13.05
C THR A 141 -9.29 19.93 14.52
N LEU A 142 -9.54 20.88 15.44
CA LEU A 142 -9.95 20.65 16.83
C LEU A 142 -10.98 21.70 17.25
#